data_AF-A0A812UNZ6-F1
#
_entry.id   AF-A0A812UNZ6-F1
#
_cell.length_a   1.000
_cell.length_b   1.000
_cell.length_c   1.000
_cell.angle_alpha   90.00
_cell.angle_beta   90.00
_cell.angle_gamma   90.00
#
_symmetry.space_group_name_H-M   'P 1'
#
loop_
_entity.id
_entity.type
_entity.pdbx_description
1 polymer ?
#
loop_
_entity_poly.entity_id
_entity_poly.type
_entity_poly.pdbx_seq_one_letter_code
_entity_poly.pdbx_strand_id
1 'polypeptide(L)'
;MSLQSDGFSYVTGGDPNPADDKRPKNITKPKGFKFVFQGRHGAGKYSGPHADILNFAIYESGTGSVLRMFSLSRIHGALGDRGQNYKTLAFLAQKLDSNSKLTPVHGCGILAATAHEASFFLQHRSVLDLSSQTCSSVCGTSPAKVSDCDKPDFGSCGNACCLAELSLPTSPFQAYTDTKDALMSLQSDGFSYVTGGDPNPADDKRPKNITKPKGFKFVFQGRHGAGKYSGSHADILDFAIYESGSGSVLRMFSLSRIHGALGDRGQNYKTLAFLAKKLDGSEKPTPLYGCGLATESENQFMLAYENTQ
;
A
#
# COMPACT_ATOMS: atom_id res chain seq x y z
N MET A 1 21.15 -6.53 20.96
CA MET A 1 20.51 -5.25 21.37
C MET A 1 19.02 -5.52 21.53
N SER A 2 18.44 -5.24 22.70
CA SER A 2 16.97 -5.32 22.86
C SER A 2 16.37 -3.96 22.57
N LEU A 3 15.37 -3.91 21.69
CA LEU A 3 14.61 -2.69 21.37
C LEU A 3 13.25 -2.66 22.08
N GLN A 4 12.97 -3.64 22.95
CA GLN A 4 11.69 -3.76 23.65
C GLN A 4 11.41 -2.60 24.59
N SER A 5 12.45 -2.10 25.28
CA SER A 5 12.34 -0.91 26.13
C SER A 5 12.00 0.36 25.35
N ASP A 6 12.33 0.37 24.05
CA ASP A 6 12.04 1.47 23.13
C ASP A 6 10.68 1.28 22.42
N GLY A 7 9.86 0.31 22.85
CA GLY A 7 8.51 0.08 22.32
C GLY A 7 8.47 -0.76 21.03
N PHE A 8 9.60 -1.30 20.57
CA PHE A 8 9.65 -2.18 19.41
C PHE A 8 9.38 -3.64 19.80
N SER A 9 8.55 -4.32 19.02
CA SER A 9 8.34 -5.75 19.16
C SER A 9 8.36 -6.45 17.81
N TYR A 10 8.82 -7.71 17.82
CA TYR A 10 8.76 -8.58 16.65
C TYR A 10 7.34 -9.16 16.52
N VAL A 11 6.79 -9.22 15.31
CA VAL A 11 5.53 -9.91 15.05
C VAL A 11 5.82 -11.38 14.83
N THR A 12 5.66 -12.18 15.89
CA THR A 12 5.59 -13.64 15.78
C THR A 12 4.25 -13.95 15.11
N GLY A 13 4.24 -14.08 13.77
CA GLY A 13 3.00 -14.14 12.97
C GLY A 13 1.94 -15.11 13.48
N GLY A 14 0.66 -14.76 13.25
CA GLY A 14 -0.46 -15.71 13.27
C GLY A 14 -0.57 -16.45 11.93
N ASP A 15 -1.24 -17.60 11.90
CA ASP A 15 -1.40 -18.42 10.69
C ASP A 15 -2.13 -17.64 9.57
N PRO A 16 -1.56 -17.54 8.35
CA PRO A 16 -0.27 -18.08 7.94
C PRO A 16 0.91 -17.19 8.31
N ASN A 17 1.95 -17.86 8.83
CA ASN A 17 3.23 -17.26 9.19
C ASN A 17 4.35 -17.77 8.26
N PRO A 18 4.45 -17.25 7.02
CA PRO A 18 5.58 -17.54 6.14
C PRO A 18 6.92 -17.28 6.84
N ALA A 19 7.84 -18.24 6.79
CA ALA A 19 9.18 -18.09 7.35
C ALA A 19 9.88 -16.83 6.84
N ASP A 20 10.54 -16.08 7.72
CA ASP A 20 11.25 -14.84 7.39
C ASP A 20 12.29 -15.02 6.29
N ASP A 21 13.02 -16.14 6.37
CA ASP A 21 14.04 -16.54 5.42
C ASP A 21 13.40 -16.96 4.08
N LYS A 22 13.67 -16.15 3.04
CA LYS A 22 13.21 -16.37 1.68
C LYS A 22 14.29 -16.98 0.79
N ARG A 23 15.52 -17.21 1.28
CA ARG A 23 16.61 -17.82 0.50
C ARG A 23 16.22 -19.17 -0.12
N PRO A 24 15.48 -20.06 0.58
CA PRO A 24 15.03 -21.32 -0.02
C PRO A 24 14.10 -21.15 -1.24
N LYS A 25 13.49 -19.97 -1.40
CA LYS A 25 12.59 -19.68 -2.54
C LYS A 25 13.34 -19.18 -3.79
N ASN A 26 14.65 -18.96 -3.71
CA ASN A 26 15.51 -18.51 -4.82
C ASN A 26 14.95 -17.31 -5.60
N ILE A 27 14.46 -16.29 -4.89
CA ILE A 27 13.86 -15.10 -5.49
C ILE A 27 14.98 -14.19 -5.96
N THR A 28 14.99 -13.88 -7.26
CA THR A 28 16.06 -13.10 -7.91
C THR A 28 15.56 -11.81 -8.56
N LYS A 29 14.24 -11.64 -8.74
CA LYS A 29 13.63 -10.46 -9.39
C LYS A 29 12.36 -10.01 -8.67
N PRO A 30 12.04 -8.69 -8.66
CA PRO A 30 12.87 -7.58 -9.17
C PRO A 30 14.09 -7.29 -8.28
N LYS A 31 13.99 -7.57 -6.96
CA LYS A 31 15.12 -7.62 -6.04
C LYS A 31 15.16 -8.96 -5.32
N GLY A 32 16.35 -9.51 -5.14
CA GLY A 32 16.56 -10.79 -4.46
C GLY A 32 16.44 -10.68 -2.95
N PHE A 33 15.27 -10.32 -2.44
CA PHE A 33 15.02 -10.22 -1.00
C PHE A 33 15.24 -11.58 -0.33
N LYS A 34 16.15 -11.58 0.65
CA LYS A 34 16.58 -12.77 1.41
C LYS A 34 15.77 -12.94 2.69
N PHE A 35 15.36 -11.83 3.31
CA PHE A 35 14.55 -11.84 4.53
C PHE A 35 13.39 -10.87 4.41
N VAL A 36 12.21 -11.28 4.88
CA VAL A 36 11.05 -10.39 5.02
C VAL A 36 10.35 -10.70 6.33
N PHE A 37 10.18 -9.68 7.16
CA PHE A 37 9.58 -9.83 8.48
C PHE A 37 8.84 -8.55 8.89
N GLN A 38 8.03 -8.66 9.94
CA GLN A 38 7.23 -7.57 10.47
C GLN A 38 7.56 -7.34 11.94
N GLY A 39 7.52 -6.08 12.34
CA GLY A 39 7.57 -5.63 13.71
C GLY A 39 6.42 -4.67 14.02
N ARG A 40 6.38 -4.22 15.27
CA ARG A 40 5.53 -3.14 15.72
C ARG A 40 6.34 -2.11 16.48
N HIS A 41 5.86 -0.88 16.46
CA HIS A 41 6.34 0.16 17.36
C HIS A 41 5.15 0.81 18.05
N GLY A 42 5.10 0.67 19.38
CA GLY A 42 4.05 1.23 20.21
C GLY A 42 4.59 2.34 21.11
N ALA A 43 3.86 3.45 21.20
CA ALA A 43 4.22 4.57 22.06
C ALA A 43 3.03 5.03 22.91
N GLY A 44 3.15 4.88 24.24
CA GLY A 44 2.11 5.27 25.20
C GLY A 44 0.75 4.63 24.88
N LYS A 45 -0.27 5.47 24.66
CA LYS A 45 -1.62 5.02 24.32
C LYS A 45 -1.74 4.34 22.95
N TYR A 46 -0.75 4.52 22.07
CA TYR A 46 -0.69 3.90 20.74
C TYR A 46 0.10 2.59 20.77
N SER A 47 -0.19 1.72 21.73
CA SER A 47 0.46 0.42 21.91
C SER A 47 -0.47 -0.74 21.55
N GLY A 48 0.06 -1.97 21.56
CA GLY A 48 -0.72 -3.19 21.31
C GLY A 48 -1.38 -3.22 19.92
N PRO A 49 -2.72 -3.24 19.81
CA PRO A 49 -3.43 -3.28 18.52
C PRO A 49 -3.34 -1.96 17.74
N HIS A 50 -3.00 -0.84 18.38
CA HIS A 50 -2.86 0.47 17.77
C HIS A 50 -1.42 0.86 17.45
N ALA A 51 -0.46 0.00 17.82
CA ALA A 51 0.95 0.18 17.46
C ALA A 51 1.12 0.17 15.94
N ASP A 52 2.06 0.98 15.45
CA ASP A 52 2.41 1.04 14.04
C ASP A 52 2.89 -0.33 13.57
N ILE A 53 2.54 -0.68 12.33
CA ILE A 53 3.11 -1.87 11.68
C ILE A 53 4.39 -1.44 11.00
N LEU A 54 5.48 -2.14 11.32
CA LEU A 54 6.76 -1.99 10.65
C LEU A 54 7.00 -3.20 9.75
N ASN A 55 7.17 -2.99 8.46
CA ASN A 55 7.52 -4.06 7.53
C ASN A 55 8.97 -3.90 7.09
N PHE A 56 9.67 -5.02 7.03
CA PHE A 56 11.10 -5.08 6.74
C PHE A 56 11.36 -6.04 5.59
N ALA A 57 12.23 -5.65 4.66
CA ALA A 57 12.76 -6.53 3.65
C ALA A 57 14.26 -6.28 3.47
N ILE A 58 15.06 -7.35 3.45
CA ILE A 58 16.51 -7.29 3.33
C ILE A 58 16.93 -7.95 2.02
N TYR A 59 17.76 -7.28 1.24
CA TYR A 59 18.40 -7.81 0.04
C TYR A 59 19.87 -7.46 0.01
N GLU A 60 20.64 -8.20 -0.78
CA GLU A 60 22.07 -7.94 -1.01
C GLU A 60 22.23 -6.84 -2.07
N SER A 61 23.13 -5.90 -1.81
CA SER A 61 23.71 -4.99 -2.79
C SER A 61 25.19 -5.33 -2.99
N GLY A 62 25.80 -4.90 -4.10
CA GLY A 62 27.19 -5.21 -4.41
C GLY A 62 28.21 -4.81 -3.33
N THR A 63 27.84 -3.95 -2.38
CA THR A 63 28.68 -3.49 -1.28
C THR A 63 28.18 -3.93 0.11
N GLY A 64 27.12 -4.74 0.21
CA GLY A 64 26.59 -5.18 1.50
C GLY A 64 25.12 -5.56 1.49
N SER A 65 24.41 -5.28 2.58
CA SER A 65 22.98 -5.54 2.70
C SER A 65 22.20 -4.23 2.71
N VAL A 66 21.04 -4.21 2.05
CA VAL A 66 20.10 -3.09 2.11
C VAL A 66 18.87 -3.53 2.89
N LEU A 67 18.57 -2.78 3.96
CA LEU A 67 17.35 -2.90 4.73
C LEU A 67 16.31 -1.89 4.20
N ARG A 68 15.25 -2.41 3.58
CA ARG A 68 14.05 -1.62 3.25
C ARG A 68 13.08 -1.69 4.44
N MET A 69 12.58 -0.54 4.84
CA MET A 69 11.66 -0.41 5.97
C MET A 69 10.44 0.42 5.57
N PHE A 70 9.28 0.03 6.08
CA PHE A 70 8.04 0.77 5.91
C PHE A 70 7.30 0.84 7.25
N SER A 71 6.68 1.98 7.54
CA SER A 71 5.90 2.19 8.76
C SER A 71 4.48 2.63 8.38
N LEU A 72 3.50 1.84 8.80
CA LEU A 72 2.08 2.12 8.63
C LEU A 72 1.43 2.44 9.97
N SER A 73 0.77 3.59 10.05
CA SER A 73 -0.10 3.93 11.18
C SER A 73 -1.33 3.03 11.18
N ARG A 74 -1.64 2.43 12.33
CA ARG A 74 -2.88 1.66 12.54
C ARG A 74 -4.04 2.49 13.08
N ILE A 75 -3.87 3.80 13.12
CA ILE A 75 -4.89 4.73 13.59
C ILE A 75 -5.78 5.07 12.39
N HIS A 76 -7.05 4.68 12.46
CA HIS A 76 -8.06 5.04 11.47
C HIS A 76 -8.06 6.53 11.20
N GLY A 77 -8.18 6.94 9.94
CA GLY A 77 -8.28 8.36 9.59
C GLY A 77 -7.09 9.24 10.00
N ALA A 78 -5.92 8.67 10.35
CA ALA A 78 -4.74 9.44 10.68
C ALA A 78 -4.24 10.20 9.43
N LEU A 79 -4.16 11.53 9.54
CA LEU A 79 -3.64 12.39 8.50
C LEU A 79 -2.70 13.42 9.12
N GLY A 80 -1.49 13.53 8.57
CA GLY A 80 -0.46 14.43 9.08
C GLY A 80 0.16 13.93 10.38
N ASP A 81 0.99 12.90 10.30
CA ASP A 81 1.70 12.28 11.44
C ASP A 81 2.85 13.16 11.99
N ARG A 82 3.07 14.35 11.43
CA ARG A 82 4.20 15.25 11.75
C ARG A 82 5.56 14.55 11.70
N GLY A 83 5.71 13.58 10.79
CA GLY A 83 6.94 12.84 10.57
C GLY A 83 7.22 11.75 11.61
N GLN A 84 6.24 11.35 12.41
CA GLN A 84 6.44 10.31 13.42
C GLN A 84 6.84 8.96 12.81
N ASN A 85 6.27 8.56 11.68
CA ASN A 85 6.66 7.32 11.02
C ASN A 85 8.12 7.38 10.55
N TYR A 86 8.54 8.52 9.98
CA TYR A 86 9.94 8.73 9.60
C TYR A 86 10.86 8.69 10.83
N LYS A 87 10.48 9.38 11.92
CA LYS A 87 11.26 9.39 13.17
C LYS A 87 11.43 7.99 13.75
N THR A 88 10.38 7.18 13.76
CA THR A 88 10.43 5.77 14.20
C THR A 88 11.44 4.97 13.40
N LEU A 89 11.39 5.07 12.06
CA LEU A 89 12.33 4.37 11.19
C LEU A 89 13.77 4.89 11.34
N ALA A 90 13.94 6.20 11.48
CA ALA A 90 15.26 6.83 11.63
C ALA A 90 15.91 6.43 12.95
N PHE A 91 15.14 6.40 14.04
CA PHE A 91 15.60 5.91 15.33
C PHE A 91 16.03 4.45 15.26
N LEU A 92 15.23 3.59 14.62
CA LEU A 92 15.58 2.18 14.42
C LEU A 92 16.89 2.03 13.62
N ALA A 93 17.05 2.80 12.54
CA ALA A 93 18.26 2.79 11.73
C ALA A 93 19.50 3.17 12.55
N GLN A 94 19.41 4.24 13.34
CA GLN A 94 20.49 4.71 14.23
C GLN A 94 20.86 3.69 15.31
N LYS A 95 19.91 2.87 15.77
CA LYS A 95 20.18 1.77 16.70
C LYS A 95 20.93 0.62 16.03
N LEU A 96 20.70 0.38 14.74
CA LEU A 96 21.42 -0.65 13.98
C LEU A 96 22.83 -0.18 13.62
N ASP A 97 22.98 1.08 13.22
CA ASP A 97 24.25 1.72 12.96
C ASP A 97 24.11 3.23 13.21
N SER A 98 24.93 3.78 14.11
CA SER A 98 24.82 5.19 14.53
C SER A 98 25.08 6.19 13.39
N ASN A 99 25.73 5.75 12.30
CA ASN A 99 26.00 6.58 11.12
C ASN A 99 24.96 6.38 10.01
N SER A 100 23.96 5.51 10.21
CA SER A 100 22.96 5.22 9.18
C SER A 100 22.12 6.45 8.86
N LYS A 101 22.02 6.74 7.56
CA LYS A 101 21.14 7.77 7.00
C LYS A 101 20.05 7.11 6.17
N LEU A 102 18.80 7.36 6.51
CA LEU A 102 17.68 6.88 5.71
C LEU A 102 17.57 7.64 4.40
N THR A 103 17.37 6.89 3.31
CA THR A 103 16.96 7.42 2.02
C THR A 103 15.47 7.14 1.85
N PRO A 104 14.60 8.16 1.95
CA PRO A 104 13.19 8.00 1.65
C PRO A 104 12.99 7.56 0.20
N VAL A 105 12.17 6.54 -0.03
CA VAL A 105 11.80 6.06 -1.38
C VAL A 105 10.34 6.33 -1.74
N HIS A 106 9.48 6.49 -0.74
CA HIS A 106 8.09 6.90 -0.89
C HIS A 106 7.55 7.44 0.45
N GLY A 107 6.63 8.40 0.40
CA GLY A 107 6.09 9.05 1.60
C GLY A 107 7.13 9.88 2.35
N CYS A 108 7.00 9.99 3.68
CA CYS A 108 7.97 10.64 4.57
C CYS A 108 8.39 12.07 4.18
N GLY A 109 7.49 12.86 3.59
CA GLY A 109 7.77 14.24 3.20
C GLY A 109 8.54 14.41 1.89
N ILE A 110 8.84 13.32 1.16
CA ILE A 110 9.21 13.45 -0.25
C ILE A 110 8.01 14.07 -0.97
N LEU A 111 8.23 15.20 -1.66
CA LEU A 111 7.24 15.67 -2.63
C LEU A 111 7.08 14.54 -3.63
N ALA A 112 5.89 13.94 -3.70
CA ALA A 112 5.58 13.00 -4.77
C ALA A 112 6.04 13.68 -6.06
N ALA A 113 7.03 13.10 -6.74
CA ALA A 113 7.48 13.60 -8.03
C ALA A 113 6.19 13.85 -8.79
N THR A 114 6.01 15.08 -9.27
CA THR A 114 4.85 15.43 -10.08
C THR A 114 4.86 14.40 -11.20
N ALA A 115 3.98 13.41 -11.12
CA ALA A 115 3.71 12.51 -12.22
C ALA A 115 3.29 13.47 -13.31
N HIS A 116 4.20 13.71 -14.26
CA HIS A 116 3.92 14.54 -15.42
C HIS A 116 2.56 14.09 -15.93
N GLU A 117 1.70 15.06 -16.26
CA GLU A 117 0.46 14.84 -17.00
C GLU A 117 0.82 14.14 -18.31
N ALA A 118 0.99 12.83 -18.26
CA ALA A 118 0.99 11.99 -19.43
C ALA A 118 -0.49 11.86 -19.78
N SER A 119 -1.01 12.85 -20.49
CA SER A 119 -2.23 12.69 -21.30
C SER A 119 -1.98 11.57 -22.29
N PHE A 120 -2.18 10.33 -21.84
CA PHE A 120 -2.35 9.20 -22.72
C PHE A 120 -3.75 9.29 -23.31
N PHE A 121 -3.86 9.92 -24.49
CA PHE A 121 -4.98 9.67 -25.40
C PHE A 121 -4.92 8.20 -25.81
N LEU A 122 -5.59 7.32 -25.04
CA LEU A 122 -5.87 5.97 -25.48
C LEU A 122 -7.00 6.04 -26.50
N GLN A 123 -6.63 5.99 -27.79
CA GLN A 123 -7.56 5.68 -28.85
C GLN A 123 -8.20 4.31 -28.57
N HIS A 124 -9.51 4.32 -28.40
CA HIS A 124 -10.36 3.15 -28.42
C HIS A 124 -10.07 2.27 -29.65
N ARG A 125 -9.79 0.98 -29.41
CA ARG A 125 -10.45 -0.15 -30.08
C ARG A 125 -9.89 -1.49 -29.57
N SER A 126 -10.71 -2.22 -28.82
CA SER A 126 -10.99 -3.63 -29.12
C SER A 126 -12.29 -4.01 -28.41
N VAL A 127 -13.33 -4.32 -29.19
CA VAL A 127 -14.51 -5.03 -28.68
C VAL A 127 -14.07 -6.48 -28.52
N LEU A 128 -13.69 -6.86 -27.31
CA LEU A 128 -13.49 -8.26 -26.94
C LEU A 128 -14.70 -8.72 -26.14
N ASP A 129 -15.16 -9.89 -26.56
CA ASP A 129 -16.28 -10.69 -26.11
C ASP A 129 -16.49 -10.63 -24.58
N LEU A 130 -17.59 -9.98 -24.17
CA LEU A 130 -17.98 -9.73 -22.79
C LEU A 130 -18.82 -10.89 -22.25
N SER A 131 -18.42 -12.14 -22.50
CA SER A 131 -19.07 -13.32 -21.94
C SER A 131 -18.34 -13.80 -20.67
N SER A 132 -19.00 -13.59 -19.54
CA SER A 132 -18.83 -14.25 -18.23
C SER A 132 -17.45 -14.23 -17.53
N GLN A 133 -16.57 -13.26 -17.80
CA GLN A 133 -15.46 -13.03 -16.87
C GLN A 133 -16.03 -12.50 -15.55
N THR A 134 -16.22 -13.39 -14.59
CA THR A 134 -16.64 -13.04 -13.23
C THR A 134 -15.68 -11.97 -12.74
N CYS A 135 -16.22 -10.78 -12.48
CA CYS A 135 -15.46 -9.69 -11.88
C CYS A 135 -15.18 -10.11 -10.45
N SER A 136 -14.14 -10.92 -10.26
CA SER A 136 -13.67 -11.29 -8.94
C SER A 136 -12.78 -10.18 -8.41
N SER A 137 -12.85 -9.90 -7.12
CA SER A 137 -11.92 -9.03 -6.41
C SER A 137 -10.59 -9.72 -6.09
N VAL A 138 -10.43 -11.01 -6.45
CA VAL A 138 -9.24 -11.81 -6.13
C VAL A 138 -8.56 -12.40 -7.37
N CYS A 139 -7.24 -12.55 -7.30
CA CYS A 139 -6.42 -13.12 -8.38
C CYS A 139 -6.42 -14.65 -8.42
N GLY A 140 -6.77 -15.31 -7.31
CA GLY A 140 -6.82 -16.76 -7.22
C GLY A 140 -5.45 -17.45 -7.41
N THR A 141 -5.50 -18.74 -7.76
CA THR A 141 -4.29 -19.58 -7.91
C THR A 141 -3.57 -19.39 -9.25
N SER A 142 -4.27 -18.89 -10.27
CA SER A 142 -3.78 -18.70 -11.64
C SER A 142 -3.85 -17.22 -12.07
N PRO A 143 -3.09 -16.32 -11.41
CA PRO A 143 -3.20 -14.86 -11.58
C PRO A 143 -2.95 -14.39 -13.02
N ALA A 144 -2.07 -15.07 -13.76
CA ALA A 144 -1.71 -14.68 -15.13
C ALA A 144 -2.89 -14.69 -16.13
N LYS A 145 -4.01 -15.33 -15.78
CA LYS A 145 -5.22 -15.40 -16.62
C LYS A 145 -6.34 -14.48 -16.12
N VAL A 146 -6.13 -13.76 -15.03
CA VAL A 146 -7.13 -12.92 -14.38
C VAL A 146 -6.81 -11.46 -14.70
N SER A 147 -7.79 -10.72 -15.23
CA SER A 147 -7.64 -9.29 -15.50
C SER A 147 -7.15 -8.56 -14.25
N ASP A 148 -6.24 -7.62 -14.42
CA ASP A 148 -5.69 -6.75 -13.37
C ASP A 148 -4.83 -7.48 -12.31
N CYS A 149 -4.42 -8.73 -12.58
CA CYS A 149 -3.46 -9.48 -11.76
C CYS A 149 -2.05 -9.52 -12.37
N ASP A 150 -1.84 -8.79 -13.47
CA ASP A 150 -0.56 -8.61 -14.17
C ASP A 150 0.39 -7.62 -13.48
N LYS A 151 0.03 -7.16 -12.27
CA LYS A 151 0.72 -6.09 -11.53
C LYS A 151 1.31 -6.56 -10.18
N PRO A 152 2.13 -7.62 -10.17
CA PRO A 152 2.65 -8.18 -8.93
C PRO A 152 3.59 -7.20 -8.22
N ASP A 153 3.34 -6.95 -6.94
CA ASP A 153 4.26 -6.22 -6.08
C ASP A 153 5.11 -7.20 -5.27
N PHE A 154 6.42 -6.97 -5.24
CA PHE A 154 7.40 -7.85 -4.59
C PHE A 154 8.04 -7.19 -3.34
N GLY A 155 7.24 -6.57 -2.48
CA GLY A 155 7.72 -6.05 -1.20
C GLY A 155 8.08 -4.56 -1.25
N SER A 156 7.38 -3.75 -2.06
CA SER A 156 7.64 -2.32 -2.15
C SER A 156 7.49 -1.60 -0.81
N CYS A 157 6.64 -2.11 0.08
CA CYS A 157 6.45 -1.62 1.44
C CYS A 157 7.02 -2.60 2.48
N GLY A 158 8.08 -3.35 2.16
CA GLY A 158 8.58 -4.48 2.95
C GLY A 158 7.71 -5.73 2.79
N ASN A 159 6.40 -5.56 2.96
CA ASN A 159 5.37 -6.43 2.40
C ASN A 159 4.91 -5.89 1.03
N ALA A 160 4.17 -6.70 0.30
CA ALA A 160 3.52 -6.27 -0.93
C ALA A 160 2.47 -5.15 -0.67
N CYS A 161 2.47 -4.12 -1.50
CA CYS A 161 1.53 -2.99 -1.41
C CYS A 161 1.22 -2.36 -2.76
N CYS A 162 0.16 -1.55 -2.80
CA CYS A 162 -0.21 -0.75 -3.97
C CYS A 162 -0.83 0.58 -3.54
N LEU A 163 -0.28 1.70 -4.02
CA LEU A 163 -0.87 3.04 -3.94
C LEU A 163 -1.34 3.45 -5.33
N ALA A 164 -2.57 3.89 -5.47
CA ALA A 164 -3.12 4.36 -6.74
C ALA A 164 -4.12 5.51 -6.54
N GLU A 165 -4.37 6.28 -7.59
CA GLU A 165 -5.36 7.36 -7.61
C GLU A 165 -6.44 7.10 -8.67
N LEU A 166 -7.68 7.42 -8.32
CA LEU A 166 -8.83 7.39 -9.21
C LEU A 166 -9.41 8.81 -9.29
N SER A 167 -9.51 9.34 -10.50
CA SER A 167 -10.25 10.58 -10.75
C SER A 167 -11.74 10.26 -10.75
N LEU A 168 -12.55 11.10 -10.12
CA LEU A 168 -13.99 10.92 -10.05
C LEU A 168 -14.68 12.21 -10.49
N PRO A 169 -15.71 12.15 -11.35
CA PRO A 169 -16.45 13.33 -11.80
C PRO A 169 -17.43 13.86 -10.74
N THR A 170 -17.30 13.41 -9.49
CA THR A 170 -18.19 13.75 -8.37
C THR A 170 -17.48 14.59 -7.32
N SER A 171 -18.26 15.31 -6.51
CA SER A 171 -17.72 16.09 -5.39
C SER A 171 -17.01 15.19 -4.37
N PRO A 172 -16.04 15.71 -3.58
CA PRO A 172 -15.38 14.94 -2.54
C PRO A 172 -16.32 14.24 -1.55
N PHE A 173 -17.47 14.87 -1.23
CA PHE A 173 -18.46 14.30 -0.32
C PHE A 173 -19.23 13.13 -0.95
N GLN A 174 -19.58 13.24 -2.23
CA GLN A 174 -20.23 12.16 -2.96
C GLN A 174 -19.27 10.98 -3.12
N ALA A 175 -18.03 11.23 -3.56
CA ALA A 175 -16.98 10.21 -3.65
C ALA A 175 -16.75 9.48 -2.31
N TYR A 176 -16.76 10.21 -1.19
CA TYR A 176 -16.68 9.61 0.15
C TYR A 176 -17.87 8.69 0.44
N THR A 177 -19.09 9.17 0.20
CA THR A 177 -20.32 8.40 0.42
C THR A 177 -20.33 7.13 -0.42
N ASP A 178 -20.07 7.25 -1.73
CA ASP A 178 -20.06 6.13 -2.67
C ASP A 178 -18.99 5.09 -2.30
N THR A 179 -17.78 5.54 -1.94
CA THR A 179 -16.70 4.62 -1.54
C THR A 179 -17.04 3.89 -0.25
N LYS A 180 -17.60 4.61 0.73
CA LYS A 180 -18.02 4.01 2.00
C LYS A 180 -19.15 3.00 1.77
N ASP A 181 -20.14 3.34 0.96
CA ASP A 181 -21.27 2.46 0.63
C ASP A 181 -20.80 1.23 -0.15
N ALA A 182 -19.82 1.38 -1.06
CA ALA A 182 -19.18 0.25 -1.71
C ALA A 182 -18.49 -0.68 -0.70
N LEU A 183 -17.72 -0.14 0.25
CA LEU A 183 -17.08 -0.95 1.31
C LEU A 183 -18.09 -1.67 2.20
N MET A 184 -19.26 -1.09 2.41
CA MET A 184 -20.32 -1.68 3.24
C MET A 184 -21.18 -2.71 2.49
N SER A 185 -21.36 -2.54 1.17
CA SER A 185 -22.18 -3.42 0.34
C SER A 185 -21.43 -4.60 -0.29
N LEU A 186 -20.12 -4.47 -0.52
CA LEU A 186 -19.29 -5.49 -1.18
C LEU A 186 -18.70 -6.53 -0.21
N GLN A 187 -19.42 -6.86 0.87
CA GLN A 187 -18.97 -7.82 1.88
C GLN A 187 -18.78 -9.23 1.31
N SER A 188 -19.64 -9.64 0.37
CA SER A 188 -19.51 -10.91 -0.35
C SER A 188 -18.24 -10.97 -1.21
N ASP A 189 -17.73 -9.82 -1.65
CA ASP A 189 -16.48 -9.68 -2.40
C ASP A 189 -15.27 -9.46 -1.48
N GLY A 190 -15.46 -9.58 -0.15
CA GLY A 190 -14.42 -9.50 0.86
C GLY A 190 -14.16 -8.10 1.40
N PHE A 191 -14.91 -7.08 0.99
CA PHE A 191 -14.72 -5.71 1.46
C PHE A 191 -15.42 -5.44 2.79
N SER A 192 -14.84 -4.58 3.61
CA SER A 192 -15.51 -4.05 4.79
C SER A 192 -15.05 -2.64 5.11
N TYR A 193 -15.97 -1.83 5.62
CA TYR A 193 -15.63 -0.54 6.21
C TYR A 193 -15.05 -0.72 7.62
N VAL A 194 -13.97 -0.02 7.94
CA VAL A 194 -13.38 -0.08 9.29
C VAL A 194 -14.05 0.99 10.15
N THR A 195 -14.90 0.54 11.07
CA THR A 195 -15.44 1.35 12.16
C THR A 195 -14.56 1.15 13.40
N GLY A 196 -13.54 1.99 13.60
CA GLY A 196 -12.92 2.09 14.93
C GLY A 196 -11.41 2.00 15.04
N GLY A 197 -10.98 2.12 16.29
CA GLY A 197 -9.63 2.32 16.80
C GLY A 197 -9.71 3.23 18.04
N ASP A 198 -8.77 3.17 18.98
CA ASP A 198 -8.58 4.27 19.92
C ASP A 198 -7.21 4.91 19.61
N PRO A 199 -7.19 6.11 19.01
CA PRO A 199 -8.33 6.95 18.65
C PRO A 199 -8.99 6.52 17.34
N ASN A 200 -10.30 6.80 17.21
CA ASN A 200 -11.09 6.70 15.98
C ASN A 200 -11.47 8.12 15.52
N PRO A 201 -10.52 8.90 14.96
CA PRO A 201 -10.84 10.25 14.50
C PRO A 201 -11.87 10.20 13.38
N ALA A 202 -12.76 11.19 13.35
CA ALA A 202 -13.80 11.31 12.33
C ALA A 202 -13.21 11.37 10.91
N ASP A 203 -13.88 10.77 9.93
CA ASP A 203 -13.43 10.70 8.54
C ASP A 203 -13.30 12.08 7.89
N ASP A 204 -14.22 12.98 8.24
CA ASP A 204 -14.27 14.35 7.75
C ASP A 204 -13.12 15.20 8.31
N LYS A 205 -12.24 15.63 7.42
CA LYS A 205 -11.07 16.46 7.70
C LYS A 205 -11.29 17.92 7.31
N ARG A 206 -12.44 18.29 6.73
CA ARG A 206 -12.76 19.69 6.39
C ARG A 206 -12.63 20.63 7.59
N PRO A 207 -13.06 20.27 8.82
CA PRO A 207 -12.86 21.13 9.99
C PRO A 207 -11.38 21.37 10.36
N LYS A 208 -10.44 20.59 9.80
CA LYS A 208 -9.00 20.72 10.04
C LYS A 208 -8.30 21.67 9.07
N ASN A 209 -9.00 22.18 8.04
CA ASN A 209 -8.46 23.15 7.07
C ASN A 209 -7.10 22.74 6.46
N ILE A 210 -6.97 21.47 6.09
CA ILE A 210 -5.74 20.92 5.51
C ILE A 210 -5.61 21.44 4.08
N THR A 211 -4.48 22.09 3.76
CA THR A 211 -4.21 22.68 2.44
C THR A 211 -2.97 22.11 1.76
N LYS A 212 -2.10 21.40 2.50
CA LYS A 212 -0.84 20.85 1.98
C LYS A 212 -0.65 19.38 2.42
N PRO A 213 -0.02 18.54 1.56
CA PRO A 213 0.38 18.82 0.18
C PRO A 213 -0.81 18.88 -0.80
N LYS A 214 -1.96 18.32 -0.39
CA LYS A 214 -3.25 18.42 -1.09
C LYS A 214 -4.33 18.74 -0.06
N GLY A 215 -5.42 19.37 -0.52
CA GLY A 215 -6.55 19.74 0.32
C GLY A 215 -7.47 18.57 0.66
N PHE A 216 -6.95 17.56 1.36
CA PHE A 216 -7.71 16.36 1.71
C PHE A 216 -8.93 16.69 2.57
N LYS A 217 -10.11 16.23 2.13
CA LYS A 217 -11.41 16.48 2.74
C LYS A 217 -11.87 15.30 3.59
N PHE A 218 -11.58 14.07 3.16
CA PHE A 218 -11.95 12.84 3.86
C PHE A 218 -10.77 11.88 3.93
N VAL A 219 -10.61 11.18 5.06
CA VAL A 219 -9.65 10.08 5.24
C VAL A 219 -10.28 8.99 6.09
N PHE A 220 -10.28 7.76 5.60
CA PHE A 220 -10.93 6.62 6.23
C PHE A 220 -10.26 5.31 5.81
N GLN A 221 -10.63 4.19 6.44
CA GLN A 221 -10.06 2.88 6.19
C GLN A 221 -11.11 1.84 5.83
N GLY A 222 -10.68 0.84 5.07
CA GLY A 222 -11.42 -0.38 4.79
C GLY A 222 -10.52 -1.61 4.96
N ARG A 223 -11.08 -2.79 4.68
CA ARG A 223 -10.32 -4.02 4.53
C ARG A 223 -10.79 -4.79 3.32
N HIS A 224 -9.89 -5.61 2.77
CA HIS A 224 -10.23 -6.60 1.75
C HIS A 224 -9.69 -7.97 2.15
N GLY A 225 -10.60 -8.94 2.27
CA GLY A 225 -10.29 -10.32 2.57
C GLY A 225 -10.31 -11.20 1.31
N ALA A 226 -9.35 -12.11 1.20
CA ALA A 226 -9.24 -13.05 0.08
C ALA A 226 -9.11 -14.50 0.60
N GLY A 227 -10.21 -15.25 0.60
CA GLY A 227 -10.23 -16.64 1.08
C GLY A 227 -9.77 -16.76 2.54
N LYS A 228 -8.68 -17.49 2.78
CA LYS A 228 -8.12 -17.67 4.13
C LYS A 228 -7.48 -16.41 4.73
N TYR A 229 -7.25 -15.38 3.91
CA TYR A 229 -6.66 -14.12 4.34
C TYR A 229 -7.77 -13.10 4.61
N SER A 230 -8.48 -13.28 5.72
CA SER A 230 -9.65 -12.47 6.11
C SER A 230 -9.54 -11.95 7.55
N GLY A 231 -10.48 -11.12 7.98
CA GLY A 231 -10.52 -10.60 9.35
C GLY A 231 -9.28 -9.79 9.74
N SER A 232 -8.54 -10.25 10.75
CA SER A 232 -7.30 -9.61 11.22
C SER A 232 -6.14 -9.72 10.23
N HIS A 233 -6.22 -10.66 9.28
CA HIS A 233 -5.21 -10.95 8.25
C HIS A 233 -5.58 -10.37 6.88
N ALA A 234 -6.77 -9.78 6.75
CA ALA A 234 -7.19 -9.05 5.56
C ALA A 234 -6.22 -7.89 5.26
N ASP A 235 -6.10 -7.56 3.98
CA ASP A 235 -5.39 -6.38 3.53
C ASP A 235 -6.05 -5.15 4.14
N ILE A 236 -5.24 -4.18 4.57
CA ILE A 236 -5.75 -2.89 5.03
C ILE A 236 -5.82 -1.96 3.83
N LEU A 237 -6.95 -1.26 3.73
CA LEU A 237 -7.19 -0.25 2.72
C LEU A 237 -7.19 1.12 3.39
N ASP A 238 -6.39 2.06 2.88
CA ASP A 238 -6.40 3.46 3.31
C ASP A 238 -6.91 4.34 2.18
N PHE A 239 -7.83 5.25 2.50
CA PHE A 239 -8.46 6.14 1.54
C PHE A 239 -8.25 7.59 1.94
N ALA A 240 -7.96 8.44 0.97
CA ALA A 240 -7.93 9.89 1.14
C ALA A 240 -8.52 10.58 -0.09
N ILE A 241 -9.42 11.53 0.12
CA ILE A 241 -10.13 12.23 -0.96
C ILE A 241 -9.78 13.71 -0.94
N TYR A 242 -9.40 14.25 -2.09
CA TYR A 242 -9.20 15.68 -2.28
C TYR A 242 -9.92 16.18 -3.53
N GLU A 243 -10.13 17.49 -3.59
CA GLU A 243 -10.79 18.17 -4.71
C GLU A 243 -9.81 18.37 -5.87
N SER A 244 -10.27 18.13 -7.10
CA SER A 244 -9.46 18.29 -8.31
C SER A 244 -10.32 18.78 -9.47
N GLY A 245 -10.07 20.02 -9.93
CA GLY A 245 -10.85 20.63 -11.01
C GLY A 245 -12.35 20.64 -10.72
N SER A 246 -13.14 20.05 -11.62
CA SER A 246 -14.61 19.91 -11.49
C SER A 246 -15.06 18.67 -10.71
N GLY A 247 -14.14 17.87 -10.16
CA GLY A 247 -14.45 16.62 -9.48
C GLY A 247 -13.57 16.39 -8.25
N SER A 248 -13.25 15.13 -8.00
CA SER A 248 -12.40 14.72 -6.88
C SER A 248 -11.40 13.66 -7.32
N VAL A 249 -10.38 13.46 -6.49
CA VAL A 249 -9.47 12.34 -6.61
C VAL A 249 -9.57 11.50 -5.36
N LEU A 250 -9.86 10.22 -5.55
CA LEU A 250 -9.79 9.18 -4.53
C LEU A 250 -8.40 8.53 -4.58
N ARG A 251 -7.57 8.85 -3.59
CA ARG A 251 -6.31 8.14 -3.36
C ARG A 251 -6.58 6.91 -2.53
N MET A 252 -6.14 5.76 -3.02
CA MET A 252 -6.35 4.45 -2.41
C MET A 252 -5.02 3.74 -2.20
N PHE A 253 -4.84 3.14 -1.03
CA PHE A 253 -3.70 2.30 -0.72
C PHE A 253 -4.16 0.95 -0.23
N SER A 254 -3.52 -0.12 -0.68
CA SER A 254 -3.73 -1.50 -0.20
C SER A 254 -2.39 -2.06 0.27
N LEU A 255 -2.36 -2.59 1.50
CA LEU A 255 -1.18 -3.22 2.08
C LEU A 255 -1.50 -4.64 2.55
N SER A 256 -0.69 -5.59 2.10
CA SER A 256 -0.75 -6.96 2.58
C SER A 256 -0.29 -7.06 4.04
N ARG A 257 -1.19 -7.52 4.92
CA ARG A 257 -0.93 -7.66 6.37
C ARG A 257 -0.42 -9.05 6.77
N ILE A 258 -0.23 -9.92 5.80
CA ILE A 258 0.39 -11.23 5.99
C ILE A 258 1.88 -11.04 6.26
N HIS A 259 2.35 -11.55 7.39
CA HIS A 259 3.77 -11.52 7.74
C HIS A 259 4.60 -12.19 6.66
N GLY A 260 5.67 -11.54 6.19
CA GLY A 260 6.56 -12.14 5.21
C GLY A 260 5.96 -12.37 3.81
N ALA A 261 4.83 -11.72 3.49
CA ALA A 261 4.27 -11.74 2.14
C ALA A 261 5.09 -10.85 1.21
N LEU A 262 6.12 -11.46 0.62
CA LEU A 262 6.98 -10.77 -0.33
C LEU A 262 6.24 -10.45 -1.63
N GLY A 263 5.44 -11.38 -2.16
CA GLY A 263 4.73 -11.22 -3.43
C GLY A 263 3.22 -11.39 -3.30
N ASP A 264 2.44 -10.50 -3.90
CA ASP A 264 0.96 -10.55 -3.86
C ASP A 264 0.31 -11.07 -5.15
N ARG A 265 1.10 -11.39 -6.19
CA ARG A 265 0.60 -11.84 -7.50
C ARG A 265 -0.43 -10.86 -8.12
N GLY A 266 -0.30 -9.58 -7.81
CA GLY A 266 -1.17 -8.51 -8.30
C GLY A 266 -2.42 -8.26 -7.45
N GLN A 267 -2.57 -8.97 -6.32
CA GLN A 267 -3.77 -8.89 -5.50
C GLN A 267 -4.06 -7.47 -4.99
N ASN A 268 -3.06 -6.69 -4.55
CA ASN A 268 -3.32 -5.34 -4.05
C ASN A 268 -3.85 -4.41 -5.15
N TYR A 269 -3.25 -4.43 -6.36
CA TYR A 269 -3.77 -3.64 -7.48
C TYR A 269 -5.15 -4.15 -7.92
N LYS A 270 -5.36 -5.46 -7.97
CA LYS A 270 -6.64 -6.07 -8.30
C LYS A 270 -7.76 -5.59 -7.39
N THR A 271 -7.50 -5.53 -6.09
CA THR A 271 -8.43 -5.02 -5.08
C THR A 271 -8.83 -3.57 -5.37
N LEU A 272 -7.85 -2.69 -5.64
CA LEU A 272 -8.12 -1.28 -5.96
C LEU A 272 -8.83 -1.10 -7.30
N ALA A 273 -8.43 -1.85 -8.33
CA ALA A 273 -9.06 -1.80 -9.65
C ALA A 273 -10.50 -2.33 -9.63
N PHE A 274 -10.77 -3.37 -8.83
CA PHE A 274 -12.13 -3.87 -8.63
C PHE A 274 -13.01 -2.81 -7.97
N LEU A 275 -12.53 -2.16 -6.90
CA LEU A 275 -13.28 -1.09 -6.23
C LEU A 275 -13.51 0.10 -7.17
N ALA A 276 -12.49 0.53 -7.92
CA ALA A 276 -12.61 1.59 -8.92
C ALA A 276 -13.70 1.28 -9.97
N LYS A 277 -13.72 0.04 -10.49
CA LYS A 277 -14.75 -0.40 -11.43
C LYS A 277 -16.16 -0.34 -10.83
N LYS A 278 -16.32 -0.54 -9.53
CA LYS A 278 -17.62 -0.40 -8.85
C LYS A 278 -18.05 1.05 -8.65
N LEU A 279 -17.10 1.97 -8.58
CA LEU A 279 -17.36 3.40 -8.35
C LEU A 279 -17.63 4.16 -9.65
N ASP A 280 -16.84 3.92 -10.69
CA ASP A 280 -16.88 4.72 -11.93
C ASP A 280 -17.17 3.87 -13.19
N GLY A 281 -17.35 2.55 -13.03
CA GLY A 281 -17.78 1.65 -14.11
C GLY A 281 -16.72 1.32 -15.15
N SER A 282 -15.69 2.15 -15.34
CA SER A 282 -14.69 1.94 -16.40
C SER A 282 -13.27 2.44 -16.12
N GLU A 283 -13.07 3.48 -15.30
CA GLU A 283 -11.71 3.96 -15.04
C GLU A 283 -10.89 3.00 -14.17
N LYS A 284 -9.66 2.74 -14.63
CA LYS A 284 -8.65 2.03 -13.84
C LYS A 284 -7.89 3.04 -12.99
N PRO A 285 -7.61 2.73 -11.73
CA PRO A 285 -6.84 3.64 -10.89
C PRO A 285 -5.39 3.70 -11.40
N THR A 286 -4.83 4.90 -11.44
CA THR A 286 -3.45 5.16 -11.87
C THR A 286 -2.49 4.79 -10.73
N PRO A 287 -1.61 3.79 -10.92
CA PRO A 287 -0.62 3.42 -9.91
C PRO A 287 0.38 4.55 -9.64
N LEU A 288 0.70 4.77 -8.36
CA LEU A 288 1.68 5.76 -7.89
C LEU A 288 2.88 5.14 -7.18
N TYR A 289 2.70 3.99 -6.50
CA TYR A 289 3.78 3.26 -5.83
C TYR A 289 3.39 1.81 -5.59
N GLY A 290 4.36 0.89 -5.65
CA GLY A 290 4.07 -0.54 -5.66
C GLY A 290 3.26 -0.91 -6.91
N CYS A 291 2.29 -1.81 -6.79
CA CYS A 291 1.43 -2.21 -7.92
C CYS A 291 2.23 -2.72 -9.15
N GLY A 292 3.38 -3.37 -8.93
CA GLY A 292 4.26 -3.81 -10.01
C GLY A 292 4.98 -2.69 -10.77
N LEU A 293 4.92 -1.44 -10.31
CA LEU A 293 5.80 -0.38 -10.80
C LEU A 293 7.25 -0.68 -10.41
N ALA A 294 8.15 -0.61 -11.37
CA ALA A 294 9.57 -0.53 -11.08
C ALA A 294 9.83 0.77 -10.31
N THR A 295 10.49 0.68 -9.17
CA THR A 295 10.95 1.87 -8.44
C THR A 295 11.92 2.66 -9.34
N GLU A 296 12.01 3.99 -9.23
CA GLU A 296 12.97 4.77 -10.04
C GLU A 296 14.42 4.27 -9.90
N SER A 297 14.77 3.68 -8.75
CA SER A 297 16.06 2.99 -8.54
C SER A 297 16.25 1.74 -9.41
N GLU A 298 15.17 1.08 -9.81
CA GLU A 298 15.18 -0.06 -10.74
C GLU A 298 15.19 0.43 -12.19
N ASN A 299 14.52 1.54 -12.52
CA ASN A 299 14.57 2.13 -13.85
C ASN A 299 15.96 2.70 -14.18
N GLN A 300 16.66 3.36 -13.24
CA GLN A 300 18.04 3.80 -13.46
C GLN A 300 19.01 2.62 -13.66
N PHE A 301 18.78 1.48 -12.99
CA PHE A 301 19.63 0.29 -13.17
C PHE A 301 19.35 -0.43 -14.49
N MET A 302 18.09 -0.49 -14.94
CA MET A 302 17.71 -1.08 -16.23
C MET A 302 18.17 -0.22 -17.40
N LEU A 303 18.04 1.12 -17.31
CA LEU A 303 18.56 2.04 -18.33
C LEU A 303 20.10 2.03 -18.42
N ALA A 304 20.81 1.80 -17.31
CA ALA A 304 22.25 1.61 -17.34
C ALA A 304 22.66 0.28 -18.00
N TYR A 305 21.84 -0.76 -17.89
CA TYR A 305 22.09 -2.07 -18.47
C TYR A 305 21.84 -2.10 -20.00
N GLU A 306 20.79 -1.42 -20.47
CA GLU A 306 20.46 -1.33 -21.90
C GLU A 306 21.45 -0.45 -22.70
N ASN A 307 22.22 0.41 -22.05
CA ASN A 307 23.28 1.20 -22.69
C ASN A 307 24.66 0.53 -22.66
N THR A 308 24.73 -0.75 -22.25
CA THR A 308 25.97 -1.55 -22.21
C THR A 308 25.91 -2.85 -23.03
N GLN A 309 24.88 -3.01 -23.86
CA GLN A 309 24.83 -4.00 -24.95
C GLN A 309 24.81 -3.28 -26.30
#